data_AF-A0A9D4LPC5-F1
#
_entry.id   AF-A0A9D4LPC5-F1
#
_cell.length_a   1.000
_cell.length_b   1.000
_cell.length_c   1.000
_cell.angle_alpha   90.00
_cell.angle_beta   90.00
_cell.angle_gamma   90.00
#
_symmetry.space_group_name_H-M   'P 1'
#
loop_
_entity.id
_entity.type
_entity.pdbx_description
1 polymer ?
#
loop_
_entity_poly.entity_id
_entity_poly.type
_entity_poly.pdbx_seq_one_letter_code
_entity_poly.pdbx_strand_id
1 'polypeptide(L)'
;MNLLYSNPACYLYQLNLANRTWTTKSDDFFPYAHRAHSFWTGYFTSRPNLKRLVRTAGALLQVFYFCSCCSTYLSMSEHIQRG
;
A
#
# COMPACT_ATOMS: atom_id res chain seq x y z
N MET A 1 1.38 36.89 -13.77
CA MET A 1 1.38 35.43 -13.54
C MET A 1 2.76 34.89 -13.89
N ASN A 2 3.29 33.96 -13.11
CA ASN A 2 4.58 33.31 -13.37
C ASN A 2 4.31 31.81 -13.62
N LEU A 3 4.76 31.30 -14.76
CA LEU A 3 4.61 29.90 -15.16
C LEU A 3 6.02 29.30 -15.22
N LEU A 4 6.25 28.27 -14.41
CA LEU A 4 7.54 27.61 -14.28
C LEU A 4 7.35 26.10 -14.34
N TYR A 5 8.26 25.42 -15.04
CA TYR A 5 8.33 23.97 -15.02
C TYR A 5 8.77 23.51 -13.62
N SER A 6 8.05 22.55 -13.05
CA SER A 6 8.33 22.05 -11.70
C SER A 6 7.90 20.59 -11.56
N ASN A 7 8.33 19.98 -10.46
CA ASN A 7 7.90 18.65 -10.02
C ASN A 7 6.87 18.81 -8.89
N PRO A 8 5.89 17.90 -8.72
CA PRO A 8 4.94 17.91 -7.60
C PRO A 8 5.58 18.12 -6.22
N ALA A 9 6.81 17.62 -5.99
CA ALA A 9 7.53 17.85 -4.74
C ALA A 9 7.83 19.34 -4.49
N CYS A 10 8.22 20.11 -5.52
CA CYS A 10 8.50 21.53 -5.39
C CYS A 10 7.23 22.34 -5.08
N TYR A 11 6.10 21.97 -5.68
CA TYR A 11 4.80 22.57 -5.35
C TYR A 11 4.42 22.33 -3.88
N LEU A 12 4.53 21.08 -3.42
CA LEU A 12 4.24 20.73 -2.02
C LEU A 12 5.19 21.42 -1.03
N TYR A 13 6.46 21.58 -1.38
CA TYR A 13 7.42 22.32 -0.55
C TYR A 13 6.96 23.76 -0.31
N GLN A 14 6.62 24.48 -1.39
CA GLN A 14 6.13 25.85 -1.30
C GLN A 14 4.78 25.93 -0.57
N LEU A 15 3.90 24.95 -0.75
CA LEU A 15 2.62 24.88 -0.06
C LEU A 15 2.78 24.74 1.46
N ASN A 16 3.75 23.93 1.92
CA ASN A 16 4.05 23.79 3.34
C ASN A 16 4.63 25.08 3.94
N LEU A 17 5.45 25.82 3.19
CA LEU A 17 5.98 27.13 3.61
C LEU A 17 4.92 28.24 3.68
N ALA A 18 3.76 28.05 3.03
CA ALA A 18 2.70 29.05 2.98
C ALA A 18 1.93 29.24 4.31
N ASN A 19 2.32 28.55 5.40
CA ASN A 19 1.74 28.66 6.75
C ASN A 19 0.20 28.64 6.76
N ARG A 20 -0.39 27.76 5.96
CA ARG A 20 -1.85 27.61 5.82
C ARG A 20 -2.35 26.44 6.67
N THR A 21 -3.51 26.61 7.30
CA THR A 21 -4.23 25.52 7.96
C THR A 21 -5.15 24.80 6.98
N TRP A 22 -5.20 23.47 7.08
CA TRP A 22 -6.02 22.61 6.22
C TRP A 22 -7.01 21.82 7.06
N THR A 23 -8.15 21.46 6.46
CA THR A 23 -9.13 20.58 7.10
C THR A 23 -8.65 19.14 7.09
N THR A 24 -8.87 18.42 8.19
CA THR A 24 -8.56 16.98 8.28
C THR A 24 -9.65 16.14 7.62
N LYS A 25 -9.25 15.17 6.80
CA LYS A 25 -10.11 14.15 6.18
C LYS A 25 -9.68 12.78 6.74
N SER A 26 -10.62 11.97 7.23
CA SER A 26 -10.32 10.68 7.88
C SER A 26 -10.91 9.46 7.16
N ASP A 27 -11.92 9.69 6.34
CA ASP A 27 -12.67 8.70 5.57
C ASP A 27 -12.08 8.51 4.17
N ASP A 28 -12.44 7.40 3.53
CA ASP A 28 -11.91 7.03 2.22
C ASP A 28 -12.51 7.86 1.06
N PHE A 29 -12.10 7.54 -0.17
CA PHE A 29 -12.59 8.18 -1.40
C PHE A 29 -13.46 7.24 -2.25
N PHE A 30 -14.01 6.16 -1.65
CA PHE A 30 -14.85 5.21 -2.38
C PHE A 30 -16.35 5.49 -2.14
N PRO A 31 -17.22 5.27 -3.14
CA PRO A 31 -16.97 4.81 -4.52
C PRO A 31 -16.60 5.95 -5.48
N TYR A 32 -15.64 5.68 -6.38
CA TYR A 32 -15.26 6.63 -7.42
C TYR A 32 -16.25 6.65 -8.60
N ALA A 33 -16.64 7.84 -9.04
CA ALA A 33 -17.43 8.07 -10.23
C ALA A 33 -16.90 9.28 -11.02
N HIS A 34 -16.68 9.11 -12.33
CA HIS A 34 -16.27 10.22 -13.20
C HIS A 34 -17.47 11.05 -13.67
N ARG A 35 -18.63 10.42 -13.88
CA ARG A 35 -19.87 11.06 -14.36
C ARG A 35 -21.07 10.58 -13.55
N ALA A 36 -22.20 11.26 -13.66
CA ALA A 36 -23.46 10.79 -13.13
C ALA A 36 -23.72 9.34 -13.57
N HIS A 37 -24.10 8.48 -12.62
CA HIS A 37 -24.38 7.05 -12.82
C HIS A 37 -23.21 6.19 -13.35
N SER A 38 -21.97 6.70 -13.39
CA SER A 38 -20.79 5.97 -13.90
C SER A 38 -19.84 5.59 -12.78
N PHE A 39 -20.27 4.65 -11.92
CA PHE A 39 -19.51 4.19 -10.77
C PHE A 39 -18.53 3.07 -11.12
N TRP A 40 -17.30 3.18 -10.62
CA TRP A 40 -16.25 2.22 -10.89
C TRP A 40 -16.25 1.07 -9.86
N THR A 41 -17.42 0.63 -9.42
CA THR A 41 -17.54 -0.44 -8.42
C THR A 41 -17.42 -1.85 -9.03
N GLY A 42 -17.55 -1.98 -10.35
CA GLY A 42 -17.45 -3.28 -11.04
C GLY A 42 -16.08 -3.95 -10.92
N TYR A 43 -14.98 -3.18 -10.79
CA TYR A 43 -13.66 -3.79 -10.61
C TYR A 43 -13.50 -4.46 -9.24
N PHE A 44 -14.40 -4.25 -8.27
CA PHE A 44 -14.37 -4.94 -6.98
C PHE A 44 -14.60 -6.45 -7.12
N THR A 45 -15.44 -6.89 -8.07
CA THR A 45 -15.77 -8.31 -8.29
C THR A 45 -15.23 -8.89 -9.59
N SER A 46 -14.87 -8.05 -10.58
CA SER A 46 -14.28 -8.48 -11.86
C SER A 46 -13.13 -9.49 -11.71
N ARG A 47 -13.10 -10.56 -12.52
CA ARG A 47 -12.06 -11.62 -12.50
C ARG A 47 -11.87 -12.27 -11.11
N PRO A 48 -12.89 -12.97 -10.57
CA PRO A 48 -12.86 -13.51 -9.21
C PRO A 48 -11.77 -14.56 -8.98
N ASN A 49 -11.49 -15.42 -9.97
CA ASN A 49 -10.45 -16.47 -9.86
C ASN A 49 -9.05 -15.88 -9.65
N LEU A 50 -8.70 -14.82 -10.37
CA LEU A 50 -7.40 -14.15 -10.24
C LEU A 50 -7.26 -13.49 -8.85
N LYS A 51 -8.33 -12.85 -8.36
CA LYS A 51 -8.31 -12.26 -7.01
C LYS A 51 -8.15 -13.30 -5.92
N ARG A 52 -8.78 -14.47 -6.06
CA ARG A 52 -8.57 -15.59 -5.14
C ARG A 52 -7.13 -16.09 -5.20
N LEU A 53 -6.56 -16.25 -6.39
CA LEU A 53 -5.18 -16.66 -6.57
C LEU A 53 -4.19 -15.74 -5.84
N VAL A 54 -4.31 -14.42 -6.03
CA VAL A 54 -3.44 -13.44 -5.36
C VAL A 54 -3.55 -13.52 -3.83
N ARG A 55 -4.76 -13.68 -3.29
CA ARG A 55 -4.98 -13.83 -1.84
C ARG A 55 -4.33 -15.09 -1.28
N THR A 56 -4.53 -16.24 -1.95
CA THR A 56 -3.92 -17.50 -1.52
C THR A 56 -2.39 -17.45 -1.63
N ALA A 57 -1.86 -16.93 -2.75
CA ALA A 57 -0.42 -16.80 -2.94
C ALA A 57 0.22 -15.87 -1.90
N GLY A 58 -0.43 -14.75 -1.55
CA GLY A 58 0.03 -13.86 -0.48
C GLY A 58 0.06 -14.53 0.89
N ALA A 59 -0.95 -15.33 1.23
CA ALA A 59 -0.97 -16.07 2.48
C ALA A 59 0.14 -17.13 2.54
N LEU A 60 0.37 -17.86 1.45
CA LEU A 60 1.46 -18.85 1.36
C LEU A 60 2.83 -18.17 1.49
N LEU A 61 3.01 -17.01 0.87
CA LEU A 61 4.26 -16.25 0.96
C LEU A 61 4.55 -15.80 2.40
N GLN A 62 3.52 -15.34 3.14
CA GLN A 62 3.67 -14.97 4.55
C GLN A 62 4.11 -16.16 5.42
N VAL A 63 3.52 -17.34 5.21
CA VAL A 63 3.91 -18.56 5.92
C VAL A 63 5.36 -18.94 5.61
N PHE A 64 5.75 -18.84 4.34
CA PHE A 64 7.12 -19.12 3.93
C PHE A 64 8.12 -18.17 4.59
N TYR A 65 7.85 -16.86 4.62
CA TYR A 65 8.71 -15.90 5.31
C TYR A 65 8.84 -16.19 6.81
N PHE A 66 7.75 -16.52 7.48
CA PHE A 66 7.77 -16.87 8.90
C PHE A 66 8.57 -18.16 9.16
N CYS A 67 8.34 -19.21 8.37
CA CYS A 67 9.05 -20.48 8.49
C CYS A 67 10.55 -20.33 8.19
N SER A 68 10.91 -19.55 7.17
CA SER A 68 12.30 -19.23 6.87
C SER A 68 12.99 -18.52 8.04
N CYS A 69 12.35 -17.51 8.62
CA CYS A 69 12.87 -16.84 9.82
C CYS A 69 13.06 -17.81 10.99
N CYS A 70 12.04 -18.63 11.29
CA CYS A 70 12.09 -19.61 12.36
C CYS A 70 13.18 -20.67 12.13
N SER A 71 13.33 -21.15 10.90
CA SER A 71 14.38 -22.12 10.53
C SER A 71 15.77 -21.53 10.73
N THR A 72 16.01 -20.27 10.35
CA THR A 72 17.29 -19.59 10.57
C THR A 72 17.53 -19.32 12.06
N TYR A 73 16.50 -18.97 12.81
CA TYR A 73 16.59 -18.75 14.25
C TYR A 73 16.90 -20.06 15.01
N LEU A 74 16.23 -21.16 14.66
CA LEU A 74 16.46 -22.48 15.23
C LEU A 74 17.88 -22.97 14.93
N SER A 75 18.35 -22.87 13.68
CA SER A 75 19.73 -23.24 13.33
C SER A 75 20.79 -22.43 14.09
N MET A 76 20.50 -21.16 14.41
CA MET A 76 21.41 -20.30 15.16
C MET A 76 21.38 -20.63 16.66
N SER A 77 20.21 -20.99 17.22
CA SER A 77 20.07 -21.42 18.61
C SER A 77 20.75 -22.77 18.90
N GLU A 78 20.67 -23.73 17.97
CA GLU A 78 21.34 -25.03 18.07
C GLU A 78 22.87 -24.93 17.95
N HIS A 79 23.39 -23.85 17.36
CA HIS A 79 24.81 -23.54 17.32
C HIS A 79 25.33 -22.92 18.62
N ILE A 80 24.51 -22.15 19.34
CA ILE A 80 24.86 -21.53 20.62
C ILE A 80 24.86 -22.55 21.77
N GLN A 81 24.02 -23.60 21.71
CA GLN A 81 23.95 -24.65 22.75
C GLN A 81 25.01 -25.77 22.61
N ARG A 82 25.80 -25.77 21.53
CA ARG A 82 26.88 -26.75 21.26
C ARG A 82 28.30 -26.18 21.43
N GLY A 83 28.42 -25.02 22.08
CA GLY A 83 29.69 -24.37 22.45
C GLY A 83 29.85 -24.26 23.96
#